data_AF-A0AA51QA02-F1
#
_entry.id   AF-A0AA51QA02-F1
#
_cell.length_a   1.000
_cell.length_b   1.000
_cell.length_c   1.000
_cell.angle_alpha   90.00
_cell.angle_beta   90.00
_cell.angle_gamma   90.00
#
_symmetry.space_group_name_H-M   'P 1'
#
loop_
_entity.id
_entity.type
_entity.pdbx_description
1 polymer ?
#
loop_
_entity_poly.entity_id
_entity_poly.type
_entity_poly.pdbx_seq_one_letter_code
_entity_poly.pdbx_strand_id
1 'polypeptide(L)' 'MLKGLRVIDFSHYLPGPFATLRLAEMGAEVIKVEPLGGDPARNTEPEKEGTGLVFLAHNRNKKSITLNLKEEQAGKLPFS' A
#
# COMPACT_ATOMS: atom_id res chain seq x y z
N MET A 1 -4.23 5.48 -18.59
CA MET A 1 -2.85 5.63 -19.10
C MET A 1 -1.95 4.46 -18.69
N LEU A 2 -2.12 3.89 -17.49
CA LEU A 2 -1.25 2.83 -16.96
C LEU A 2 -1.93 1.45 -16.83
N LYS A 3 -3.03 1.23 -17.57
CA LYS A 3 -3.72 -0.07 -17.58
C LYS A 3 -2.76 -1.16 -18.05
N GLY A 4 -2.76 -2.30 -17.34
CA GLY A 4 -1.85 -3.41 -17.60
C GLY A 4 -0.51 -3.35 -16.87
N LEU A 5 -0.19 -2.24 -16.19
CA LEU A 5 0.97 -2.17 -15.31
C LEU A 5 0.60 -2.61 -13.90
N ARG A 6 1.49 -3.39 -13.28
CA ARG A 6 1.43 -3.80 -11.87
C ARG A 6 2.59 -3.17 -11.11
N VAL A 7 2.29 -2.52 -9.99
CA VAL A 7 3.25 -1.81 -9.13
C VAL A 7 3.21 -2.40 -7.73
N ILE A 8 4.37 -2.76 -7.20
CA ILE A 8 4.51 -3.21 -5.82
C ILE A 8 4.99 -2.01 -4.97
N ASP A 9 4.16 -1.60 -4.01
CA ASP A 9 4.37 -0.42 -3.18
C ASP A 9 4.82 -0.81 -1.77
N PHE A 10 6.12 -0.64 -1.48
CA PHE A 10 6.72 -0.84 -0.15
C PHE A 10 6.79 0.44 0.70
N SER A 11 6.19 1.53 0.24
CA SER A 11 6.31 2.80 0.92
C SER A 11 5.38 2.93 2.12
N HIS A 12 5.71 3.84 3.03
CA HIS A 12 4.96 4.15 4.24
C HIS A 12 4.67 5.65 4.35
N TYR A 13 3.80 6.01 5.27
CA TYR A 13 3.43 7.40 5.52
C TYR A 13 2.85 8.09 4.28
N LEU A 14 3.38 9.26 3.90
CA LEU A 14 2.78 10.14 2.91
C LEU A 14 3.46 10.13 1.55
N PRO A 15 4.79 10.38 1.41
CA PRO A 15 5.36 10.72 0.10
C PRO A 15 5.25 9.60 -0.93
N GLY A 16 5.59 8.37 -0.53
CA GLY A 16 5.49 7.20 -1.40
C GLY A 16 4.03 6.83 -1.69
N PRO A 17 3.15 6.71 -0.67
CA PRO A 17 1.75 6.39 -0.93
C PRO A 17 1.02 7.43 -1.78
N PHE A 18 1.38 8.71 -1.65
CA PHE A 18 0.89 9.78 -2.52
C PHE A 18 1.28 9.54 -3.99
N ALA A 19 2.55 9.21 -4.26
CA ALA A 19 3.04 8.95 -5.61
C ALA A 19 2.34 7.74 -6.23
N THR A 20 2.29 6.61 -5.52
CA THR A 20 1.71 5.37 -6.04
C THR A 20 0.18 5.44 -6.14
N LEU A 21 -0.49 6.28 -5.36
CA LEU A 21 -1.91 6.57 -5.55
C LEU A 21 -2.19 7.23 -6.91
N ARG A 22 -1.34 8.16 -7.36
CA ARG A 22 -1.47 8.74 -8.70
C ARG A 22 -1.37 7.66 -9.79
N LEU A 23 -0.46 6.70 -9.62
CA LEU A 23 -0.33 5.56 -10.55
C LEU A 23 -1.61 4.71 -10.58
N ALA A 24 -2.19 4.42 -9.41
CA ALA A 24 -3.46 3.70 -9.30
C ALA A 24 -4.60 4.45 -9.99
N GLU A 25 -4.73 5.76 -9.75
CA GLU A 25 -5.75 6.62 -10.37
C GLU A 25 -5.59 6.71 -11.90
N MET A 26 -4.38 6.54 -12.42
CA MET A 26 -4.09 6.48 -13.85
C MET A 26 -4.31 5.09 -14.48
N GLY A 27 -4.68 4.10 -13.66
CA GLY A 27 -5.13 2.77 -14.06
C GLY A 27 -4.14 1.62 -13.80
N ALA A 28 -3.05 1.85 -13.07
CA ALA A 28 -2.14 0.77 -12.66
C ALA A 28 -2.76 -0.09 -11.55
N GLU A 29 -2.46 -1.39 -11.54
CA GLU A 29 -2.71 -2.24 -10.38
C GLU A 29 -1.62 -2.02 -9.34
N VAL A 30 -1.96 -1.35 -8.25
CA VAL A 30 -1.01 -1.09 -7.16
C VAL A 30 -1.28 -2.03 -6.00
N ILE A 31 -0.28 -2.81 -5.62
CA ILE A 31 -0.31 -3.73 -4.47
C ILE A 31 0.63 -3.18 -3.41
N LYS A 32 0.07 -2.68 -2.31
CA LYS A 32 0.82 -2.26 -1.14
C LYS A 32 1.26 -3.49 -0.36
N VAL A 33 2.53 -3.54 0.02
CA VAL A 33 3.07 -4.56 0.90
C VAL A 33 3.35 -3.94 2.26
N GLU A 34 2.65 -4.42 3.27
CA GLU A 34 2.73 -3.93 4.63
C GLU A 34 3.45 -4.95 5.53
N PRO A 35 4.23 -4.49 6.53
CA PRO A 35 4.71 -5.40 7.58
C PRO A 35 3.53 -5.93 8.41
N LEU A 36 3.77 -6.93 9.27
CA LEU A 36 2.74 -7.52 10.15
C LEU A 36 1.98 -6.48 11.00
N GLY A 37 2.64 -5.37 11.35
CA GLY A 37 2.03 -4.26 12.10
C GLY A 37 1.29 -3.21 11.24
N GLY A 38 1.24 -3.38 9.92
CA GLY A 38 0.67 -2.40 9.00
C GLY A 38 1.57 -1.19 8.73
N ASP A 39 1.15 -0.33 7.81
CA ASP A 39 1.71 1.00 7.62
C ASP A 39 1.44 1.85 8.87
N PRO A 40 2.46 2.49 9.47
CA PRO A 40 2.27 3.38 10.62
C PRO A 40 1.22 4.48 10.41
N ALA A 41 0.98 4.90 9.16
CA ALA A 41 -0.06 5.87 8.82
C ALA A 41 -1.48 5.42 9.24
N ARG A 42 -1.71 4.12 9.41
CA ARG A 42 -2.99 3.57 9.90
C ARG A 42 -3.34 4.02 11.31
N ASN A 43 -2.34 4.42 12.10
CA ASN A 43 -2.51 4.84 13.49
C ASN A 43 -2.24 6.34 13.68
N THR A 44 -2.26 7.13 12.60
CA THR A 44 -2.06 8.59 12.68
C THR A 44 -3.37 9.32 12.94
N GLU A 45 -3.35 10.30 13.82
CA GLU A 45 -4.49 11.20 14.04
C GLU A 45 -4.53 12.32 12.98
N PRO A 46 -5.72 12.81 12.60
CA PRO A 46 -7.03 12.33 13.01
C PRO A 46 -7.36 10.95 12.40
N GLU A 47 -8.11 10.12 13.13
CA GLU A 47 -8.66 8.86 12.63
C GLU A 47 -10.11 8.96 12.13
N LYS A 48 -10.48 8.05 11.23
CA LYS A 48 -11.86 7.76 10.85
C LYS A 48 -12.06 6.25 10.86
N GLU A 49 -13.08 5.78 11.59
CA GLU A 49 -13.45 4.37 11.67
C GLU A 49 -12.26 3.46 12.06
N GLY A 50 -11.42 3.92 13.00
CA GLY A 50 -10.26 3.16 13.49
C GLY A 50 -9.10 3.09 12.51
N THR A 51 -9.01 4.01 11.54
CA THR A 51 -7.84 4.16 10.67
C THR A 51 -7.51 5.63 10.44
N GLY A 52 -6.22 5.95 10.49
CA GLY A 52 -5.71 7.29 10.28
C GLY A 52 -6.04 7.86 8.89
N LEU A 53 -6.47 9.12 8.88
CA LEU A 53 -6.87 9.81 7.64
C LEU A 53 -5.74 9.88 6.62
N VAL A 54 -4.47 9.95 7.05
CA VAL A 54 -3.31 9.93 6.15
C VAL A 54 -3.30 8.63 5.35
N PHE A 55 -3.55 7.50 5.99
CA PHE A 55 -3.60 6.21 5.30
C PHE A 55 -4.78 6.15 4.33
N LEU A 56 -5.99 6.50 4.77
CA LEU A 56 -7.20 6.48 3.95
C LEU A 56 -7.06 7.36 2.70
N ALA A 57 -6.52 8.57 2.86
CA ALA A 57 -6.37 9.53 1.78
C ALA A 57 -5.33 9.12 0.74
N HIS A 58 -4.34 8.29 1.08
CA HIS A 58 -3.20 7.99 0.20
C HIS A 58 -3.10 6.52 -0.23
N ASN A 59 -3.99 5.65 0.25
CA ASN A 59 -3.99 4.23 -0.11
C ASN A 59 -5.33 3.73 -0.68
N ARG A 60 -6.31 4.60 -0.90
CA ARG A 60 -7.51 4.25 -1.69
C ARG A 60 -7.12 3.71 -3.07
N ASN A 61 -7.96 2.87 -3.66
CA ASN A 61 -7.75 2.22 -4.96
C ASN A 61 -6.53 1.30 -5.07
N LYS A 62 -5.79 1.08 -3.97
CA LYS A 62 -4.71 0.07 -3.90
C LYS A 62 -5.25 -1.21 -3.28
N LYS A 63 -4.71 -2.35 -3.71
CA LYS A 63 -4.80 -3.59 -2.94
C LYS A 63 -3.75 -3.53 -1.83
N SER A 64 -3.98 -4.21 -0.72
CA SER A 64 -2.96 -4.34 0.33
C SER A 64 -2.79 -5.78 0.76
N ILE A 65 -1.55 -6.17 0.99
CA ILE A 65 -1.17 -7.45 1.59
C ILE A 65 -0.24 -7.20 2.76
N THR A 66 -0.30 -8.11 3.72
CA THR A 66 0.64 -8.15 4.84
C THR A 66 1.68 -9.23 4.58
N LEU A 67 2.96 -8.88 4.68
CA LEU A 67 4.07 -9.80 4.45
C LEU A 67 5.24 -9.55 5.40
N ASN A 68 5.74 -10.61 6.01
CA ASN A 68 6.98 -10.57 6.77
C ASN A 68 8.19 -10.82 5.84
N LEU A 69 8.81 -9.75 5.34
CA LEU A 69 9.96 -9.84 4.43
C LEU A 69 11.22 -10.46 5.06
N LYS A 70 11.23 -10.70 6.38
CA LYS A 70 12.33 -11.40 7.06
C LYS A 70 12.23 -12.91 6.95
N GLU A 71 11.09 -13.44 6.53
CA GLU A 71 10.93 -14.86 6.26
C GLU A 71 11.45 -15.19 4.86
N GLU A 72 12.31 -16.21 4.76
CA GLU A 72 12.97 -16.61 3.52
C GLU A 72 11.98 -16.95 2.38
N GLN A 73 10.77 -17.39 2.72
CA GLN A 73 9.73 -17.74 1.75
C GLN A 73 8.90 -16.54 1.27
N ALA A 74 9.04 -15.37 1.90
CA ALA A 74 8.21 -14.20 1.60
C ALA A 74 8.31 -13.77 0.12
N GLY A 75 9.50 -13.84 -0.48
CA GLY A 75 9.73 -13.48 -1.88
C GLY A 75 9.19 -14.48 -2.90
N LYS A 76 8.69 -15.65 -2.47
CA LYS A 76 8.18 -16.71 -3.36
C LYS A 76 6.66 -16.73 -3.46
N LEU A 77 5.96 -15.85 -2.75
CA LEU A 77 4.51 -15.78 -2.83
C LEU A 77 4.09 -15.33 -4.24
N PRO A 78 3.24 -16.12 -4.93
CA PRO A 78 2.76 -15.73 -6.25
C PRO A 78 1.83 -14.53 -6.11
N PHE A 79 2.18 -13.43 -6.78
CA PHE A 79 1.24 -12.34 -7.04
C PHE A 79 0.38 -12.74 -8.24
N SER A 80 -0.59 -13.62 -8.04
CA SER A 80 -1.60 -13.98 -9.06
C SER A 80 -2.76 -13.01 -9.01
#